data_AF-A0A9D8NFQ9-F1
#
_entry.id   AF-A0A9D8NFQ9-F1
#
_cell.length_a   1.000
_cell.length_b   1.000
_cell.length_c   1.000
_cell.angle_alpha   90.00
_cell.angle_beta   90.00
_cell.angle_gamma   90.00
#
_symmetry.space_group_name_H-M   'P 1'
#
loop_
_entity.id
_entity.type
_entity.pdbx_description
1 polymer ?
#
loop_
_entity_poly.entity_id
_entity_poly.type
_entity_poly.pdbx_seq_one_letter_code
_entity_poly.pdbx_strand_id
1 'polypeptide(L)' 'MNGKQIIYQVLPRLWGRGKFSDWNDASLGYLRSLGVDYVWFTGVPRHATGKDFVKGNPGSPYAIADW' A
#
# COMPACT_ATOMS: atom_id res chain seq x y z
N MET A 1 5.69 -22.13 19.10
CA MET A 1 4.29 -21.88 18.66
C MET A 1 4.34 -21.53 17.19
N ASN A 2 4.02 -22.48 16.31
CA ASN A 2 4.15 -22.31 14.85
C ASN A 2 2.78 -21.91 14.27
N GLY A 3 2.34 -20.69 14.56
CA GLY A 3 1.10 -20.13 14.00
C GLY A 3 1.32 -19.66 12.57
N LYS A 4 0.36 -19.90 11.67
CA LYS A 4 0.38 -19.34 10.31
C LYS A 4 0.41 -17.81 10.40
N GLN A 5 1.45 -17.20 9.85
CA GLN A 5 1.55 -15.75 9.75
C GLN A 5 0.79 -15.25 8.52
N ILE A 6 -0.08 -14.26 8.69
CA ILE A 6 -0.83 -13.66 7.59
C ILE A 6 -0.30 -12.26 7.29
N ILE A 7 0.16 -12.06 6.05
CA ILE A 7 0.64 -10.77 5.55
C ILE A 7 -0.43 -10.18 4.63
N TYR A 8 -0.87 -8.96 4.93
CA TYR A 8 -1.82 -8.21 4.12
C TYR A 8 -1.10 -7.13 3.31
N GLN A 9 -0.99 -7.32 1.99
CA GLN A 9 -0.40 -6.32 1.11
C GLN A 9 -1.44 -5.25 0.75
N VAL A 10 -1.03 -3.99 0.80
CA VAL A 10 -1.89 -2.86 0.46
C VAL A 10 -1.20 -1.81 -0.39
N LEU A 11 -2.01 -1.09 -1.16
CA LEU A 11 -1.63 0.06 -1.97
C LEU A 11 -2.32 1.31 -1.41
N PRO A 12 -1.73 1.99 -0.40
CA PRO A 12 -2.42 3.00 0.39
C PRO A 12 -2.69 4.31 -0.35
N ARG A 13 -2.18 4.46 -1.59
CA ARG A 13 -2.36 5.67 -2.42
C ARG A 13 -2.90 5.38 -3.82
N LEU A 14 -3.44 4.18 -4.04
CA LEU A 14 -3.90 3.74 -5.35
C LEU A 14 -5.02 4.65 -5.88
N TRP A 15 -4.81 5.24 -7.06
CA TRP A 15 -5.78 6.09 -7.78
C TRP A 15 -6.39 7.24 -6.96
N GLY A 16 -5.66 7.77 -5.96
CA GLY A 16 -6.14 8.89 -5.14
C GLY A 16 -7.32 8.54 -4.21
N ARG A 17 -7.70 7.27 -4.09
CA ARG A 17 -8.81 6.81 -3.24
C ARG A 17 -8.37 6.34 -1.87
N GLY A 18 -7.11 5.95 -1.71
CA GLY A 18 -6.52 5.61 -0.42
C GLY A 18 -5.71 6.78 0.15
N LYS A 19 -5.82 7.00 1.47
CA LYS A 19 -4.91 7.87 2.22
C LYS A 19 -4.23 7.07 3.33
N PHE A 20 -3.01 7.46 3.68
CA PHE A 20 -2.34 6.92 4.86
C PHE A 20 -3.09 7.24 6.17
N SER A 21 -3.88 8.31 6.20
CA SER A 21 -4.73 8.66 7.34
C SER A 21 -5.84 7.64 7.61
N ASP A 22 -6.21 6.83 6.62
CA ASP A 22 -7.24 5.80 6.77
C ASP A 22 -6.70 4.58 7.54
N TRP A 23 -5.38 4.49 7.69
CA TRP A 23 -4.67 3.47 8.46
C TRP A 23 -4.46 3.94 9.90
N ASN A 24 -5.51 3.79 10.71
CA ASN A 24 -5.55 4.16 12.12
C ASN A 24 -5.79 2.94 13.04
N ASP A 25 -5.76 3.15 14.35
CA ASP A 25 -5.90 2.09 15.35
C ASP A 25 -7.16 1.24 15.16
N ALA A 26 -8.28 1.85 14.77
CA ALA A 26 -9.53 1.13 14.51
C ALA A 26 -9.40 0.17 13.31
N SER A 27 -8.85 0.65 12.20
CA SER A 27 -8.63 -0.17 10.99
C SER A 27 -7.61 -1.29 11.22
N LEU A 28 -6.54 -1.02 11.97
CA LEU A 28 -5.53 -2.01 12.33
C LEU A 28 -6.07 -3.06 13.31
N GLY A 29 -6.89 -2.63 14.29
CA GLY A 29 -7.60 -3.53 15.19
C GLY A 29 -8.56 -4.45 14.45
N TYR A 30 -9.28 -3.93 13.46
CA TYR A 30 -10.11 -4.75 12.58
C TYR A 30 -9.30 -5.78 11.81
N LEU A 31 -8.18 -5.39 11.17
CA LEU A 31 -7.31 -6.33 10.45
C LEU A 31 -6.76 -7.42 11.37
N ARG A 32 -6.38 -7.05 12.61
CA ARG A 32 -5.94 -8.02 13.61
C ARG A 32 -7.05 -9.00 13.99
N SER A 33 -8.30 -8.54 14.08
CA SER A 33 -9.45 -9.41 14.34
C SER A 33 -9.69 -10.44 13.22
N LEU A 34 -9.25 -10.13 12.00
CA LEU A 34 -9.26 -11.05 10.85
C LEU A 34 -8.06 -12.01 10.82
N GLY A 35 -7.15 -11.93 11.80
CA GLY A 35 -5.95 -12.77 11.87
C GLY A 35 -4.75 -12.24 11.09
N VAL A 36 -4.77 -10.98 10.64
CA VAL A 36 -3.61 -10.35 10.00
C VAL A 36 -2.54 -10.03 11.04
N ASP A 37 -1.32 -10.48 10.79
CA ASP A 37 -0.17 -10.24 11.66
C ASP A 37 0.70 -9.07 11.18
N TYR A 38 0.82 -8.92 9.85
CA TYR A 38 1.68 -7.92 9.22
C TYR A 38 0.96 -7.21 8.08
N VAL A 39 1.17 -5.91 7.96
CA VAL A 39 0.70 -5.10 6.83
C VAL A 39 1.89 -4.70 5.98
N TRP A 40 1.84 -4.99 4.68
CA TRP A 40 2.87 -4.60 3.72
C TRP A 40 2.37 -3.47 2.83
N PHE A 41 2.79 -2.24 3.16
CA PHE A 41 2.53 -1.06 2.34
C PHE A 41 3.43 -1.05 1.11
N THR A 42 2.83 -1.14 -0.07
CA THR A 42 3.52 -1.09 -1.37
C THR A 42 3.05 0.13 -2.17
N GLY A 43 3.87 0.64 -3.10
CA GLY A 43 3.51 1.85 -3.86
C GLY A 43 3.42 3.13 -3.00
N VAL A 44 4.21 3.23 -1.93
CA VAL A 44 4.29 4.40 -1.05
C VAL A 44 5.04 5.60 -1.68
N PRO A 45 6.15 5.39 -2.41
CA PRO A 45 6.88 6.49 -3.04
C PRO A 45 6.00 7.32 -3.98
N ARG A 46 6.38 8.59 -4.20
CA ARG A 46 5.59 9.53 -4.98
C ARG A 46 5.44 9.00 -6.41
N HIS A 47 4.18 8.77 -6.82
CA HIS A 47 3.88 8.36 -8.19
C HIS A 47 4.35 9.44 -9.17
N ALA A 48 4.91 9.02 -10.29
CA ALA A 48 5.38 9.91 -11.35
C ALA A 48 4.22 10.68 -11.98
N THR A 49 4.35 12.00 -11.98
CA THR A 49 3.49 12.91 -12.71
C THR A 49 4.01 13.06 -14.14
N GLY A 50 3.38 12.35 -15.08
CA GLY A 50 3.34 12.74 -16.50
C GLY A 50 4.67 12.86 -17.25
N LYS A 51 5.62 11.95 -17.05
CA LYS A 51 6.75 11.77 -17.99
C LYS A 51 6.63 10.42 -18.69
N ASP A 52 6.94 10.36 -19.97
CA ASP A 52 6.79 9.16 -20.81
C ASP A 52 7.75 8.00 -20.46
N PHE A 53 8.67 8.19 -19.51
CA PHE A 53 9.73 7.22 -19.18
C PHE A 53 9.53 6.45 -17.86
N VAL A 54 8.33 6.46 -17.27
CA VAL A 54 8.07 5.68 -16.05
C VAL A 54 7.64 4.26 -16.39
N LYS A 55 8.10 3.27 -15.61
CA LYS A 55 7.67 1.88 -15.74
C LYS A 55 6.19 1.74 -15.33
N GLY A 56 5.29 1.89 -16.30
CA GLY A 56 3.85 1.68 -16.17
C GLY A 56 3.02 2.96 -16.21
N ASN A 57 1.69 2.78 -16.37
CA ASN A 57 0.75 3.90 -16.45
C ASN A 57 0.65 4.67 -15.12
N PRO A 58 0.32 5.99 -15.15
CA PRO A 58 0.01 6.74 -13.95
C PRO A 58 -1.02 6.00 -13.09
N GLY A 59 -0.72 5.83 -11.81
CA GLY A 59 -1.54 5.03 -10.89
C GLY A 59 -1.00 3.63 -10.60
N SER A 60 -0.05 3.12 -11.38
CA SER A 60 0.70 1.90 -11.06
C SER A 60 1.58 2.10 -9.82
N PRO A 61 1.64 1.14 -8.88
CA PRO A 61 2.48 1.23 -7.68
C PRO A 61 3.99 1.21 -7.98
N TYR A 62 4.37 0.95 -9.23
CA TYR A 62 5.75 0.94 -9.71
C TYR A 62 6.12 2.16 -10.57
N ALA A 63 5.15 3.05 -10.86
CA ALA A 63 5.39 4.28 -11.59
C ALA A 63 5.96 5.35 -10.64
N ILE A 64 7.22 5.21 -10.22
CA ILE A 64 7.88 6.08 -9.23
C ILE A 64 8.65 7.21 -9.93
N ALA A 65 8.56 8.44 -9.39
CA ALA A 65 9.11 9.65 -10.01
C ALA A 65 10.62 9.89 -9.77
N ASP A 66 11.25 9.10 -8.90
CA ASP A 66 12.60 9.29 -8.40
C ASP A 66 13.40 8.01 -8.66
N TRP A 67 14.11 7.99 -9.79
CA TRP A 67 15.16 7.05 -10.14
C TRP A 67 16.51 7.76 -9.95
#